data_AF-A0A950NLA0-F1
#
_entry.id   AF-A0A950NLA0-F1
#
_cell.length_a   1.000
_cell.length_b   1.000
_cell.length_c   1.000
_cell.angle_alpha   90.00
_cell.angle_beta   90.00
_cell.angle_gamma   90.00
#
_symmetry.space_group_name_H-M   'P 1'
#
loop_
_entity.id
_entity.type
_entity.pdbx_description
1 polymer ?
#
loop_
_entity_poly.entity_id
_entity_poly.type
_entity_poly.pdbx_seq_one_letter_code
_entity_poly.pdbx_strand_id
1 'polypeptide(L)'
;MCPSTSPAPIALVDEFHALLDAAGESEADAPTNRKGLQRRAMVTTLGLAGFRISEMTDLRVGQVDLQRSRFKIADAKTEAGVREVEITLYLRDELFTYLMDRRARGLPVPPSDHF
;
A
#
# COMPACT_ATOMS: atom_id res chain seq x y z
N MET A 1 36.36 -13.37 -10.20
CA MET A 1 35.99 -12.01 -9.75
C MET A 1 35.84 -11.14 -10.98
N CYS A 2 34.59 -10.94 -11.42
CA CYS A 2 34.03 -9.83 -12.21
C CYS A 2 32.49 -10.02 -12.16
N PRO A 3 31.70 -8.95 -12.10
CA PRO A 3 30.50 -8.91 -11.28
C PRO A 3 29.25 -9.36 -12.05
N SER A 4 28.38 -10.12 -11.38
CA SER A 4 27.00 -10.29 -11.82
C SER A 4 26.22 -9.02 -11.48
N THR A 5 26.28 -8.03 -12.35
CA THR A 5 25.23 -7.01 -12.43
C THR A 5 24.10 -7.62 -13.24
N SER A 6 23.21 -8.36 -12.57
CA SER A 6 21.91 -8.64 -13.16
C SER A 6 21.15 -7.31 -13.19
N PRO A 7 20.84 -6.74 -14.36
CA PRO A 7 19.99 -5.55 -14.39
C PRO A 7 18.66 -5.97 -13.76
N ALA A 8 18.23 -5.26 -12.71
CA ALA A 8 16.81 -5.31 -12.38
C ALA A 8 16.08 -4.88 -13.66
N PRO A 9 15.20 -5.71 -14.24
CA PRO A 9 14.74 -5.46 -15.59
C PRO A 9 13.86 -4.21 -15.57
N ILE A 10 14.13 -3.25 -16.44
CA ILE A 10 13.21 -2.13 -16.74
C ILE A 10 11.80 -2.69 -17.04
N ALA A 11 11.71 -3.87 -17.66
CA ALA A 11 10.46 -4.59 -17.87
C ALA A 11 9.66 -4.89 -16.59
N LEU A 12 10.32 -5.12 -15.45
CA LEU A 12 9.61 -5.34 -14.17
C LEU A 12 8.94 -4.05 -13.69
N VAL A 13 9.53 -2.89 -13.97
CA VAL A 13 8.94 -1.59 -13.63
C VAL A 13 7.72 -1.33 -14.51
N ASP A 14 7.81 -1.59 -15.81
CA ASP A 14 6.70 -1.43 -16.74
C ASP A 14 5.54 -2.40 -16.42
N GLU A 15 5.85 -3.68 -16.14
CA GLU A 15 4.87 -4.68 -15.71
C GLU A 15 4.20 -4.30 -14.38
N PHE A 16 4.98 -3.75 -13.44
CA PHE A 16 4.42 -3.27 -12.18
C PHE A 16 3.48 -2.08 -12.41
N HIS A 17 3.85 -1.11 -13.26
CA HIS A 17 2.95 -0.02 -13.63
C HIS A 17 1.68 -0.53 -14.32
N ALA A 18 1.80 -1.47 -15.26
CA ALA A 18 0.64 -2.09 -15.91
C ALA A 18 -0.28 -2.78 -14.90
N LEU A 19 0.28 -3.44 -13.89
CA LEU A 19 -0.50 -4.04 -12.79
C LEU A 19 -1.21 -2.97 -11.95
N LEU A 20 -0.56 -1.84 -11.68
CA LEU A 20 -1.18 -0.73 -10.95
C LEU A 20 -2.31 -0.08 -11.76
N ASP A 21 -2.14 0.10 -13.07
CA ASP A 21 -3.16 0.64 -13.95
C ASP A 21 -4.38 -0.28 -14.00
N ALA A 22 -4.16 -1.59 -14.20
CA ALA A 22 -5.23 -2.59 -14.17
C ALA A 22 -5.96 -2.63 -12.80
N ALA A 23 -5.25 -2.42 -11.70
CA ALA A 23 -5.86 -2.31 -10.38
C ALA A 23 -6.72 -1.04 -10.25
N GLY A 24 -6.29 0.07 -10.87
CA GLY A 24 -7.07 1.30 -10.96
C GLY A 24 -8.35 1.14 -11.79
N GLU A 25 -8.25 0.52 -12.97
CA GLU A 25 -9.39 0.18 -13.82
C GLU A 25 -10.39 -0.73 -13.09
N SER A 26 -9.90 -1.75 -12.39
CA SER A 26 -10.74 -2.64 -11.58
C SER A 26 -11.46 -1.91 -10.44
N GLU A 27 -10.86 -0.86 -9.87
CA GLU A 27 -11.51 0.01 -8.90
C GLU A 27 -12.60 0.88 -9.53
N ALA A 28 -12.33 1.43 -10.72
CA ALA A 28 -13.29 2.24 -11.45
C ALA A 28 -14.54 1.42 -11.82
N ASP A 29 -14.35 0.18 -12.27
CA ASP A 29 -15.42 -0.73 -12.67
C ASP A 29 -16.07 -1.50 -11.51
N ALA A 30 -15.61 -1.28 -10.28
CA ALA A 30 -16.11 -2.02 -9.12
C ALA A 30 -17.60 -1.75 -8.86
N PRO A 31 -18.39 -2.79 -8.52
CA PRO A 31 -19.78 -2.62 -8.09
C PRO A 31 -19.83 -1.83 -6.78
N THR A 32 -20.96 -1.18 -6.50
CA THR A 32 -21.14 -0.29 -5.34
C THR A 32 -20.70 -0.91 -4.00
N ASN A 33 -20.93 -2.20 -3.79
CA ASN A 33 -20.54 -2.91 -2.56
C ASN A 33 -19.03 -3.17 -2.41
N ARG A 34 -18.24 -2.94 -3.46
CA ARG A 34 -16.77 -3.10 -3.50
C ARG A 34 -16.08 -1.84 -4.02
N LYS A 35 -16.81 -0.73 -4.08
CA LYS A 35 -16.30 0.59 -4.47
C LYS A 35 -15.59 1.20 -3.27
N GLY A 36 -14.45 1.84 -3.52
CA GLY A 36 -13.68 2.51 -2.49
C GLY A 36 -12.72 1.62 -1.71
N LEU A 37 -12.42 0.43 -2.20
CA LEU A 37 -11.37 -0.43 -1.64
C LEU A 37 -9.96 0.06 -2.03
N GLN A 38 -9.87 0.90 -3.06
CA GLN A 38 -8.61 1.44 -3.58
C GLN A 38 -7.56 0.36 -3.83
N ARG A 39 -7.92 -0.56 -4.71
CA ARG A 39 -7.06 -1.67 -5.15
C ARG A 39 -5.65 -1.22 -5.58
N ARG A 40 -5.53 -0.05 -6.22
CA ARG A 40 -4.22 0.49 -6.63
C ARG A 40 -3.30 0.82 -5.45
N ALA A 41 -3.83 1.43 -4.38
CA ALA A 41 -3.08 1.68 -3.15
C ALA A 41 -2.71 0.37 -2.44
N MET A 42 -3.60 -0.63 -2.43
CA MET A 42 -3.32 -1.96 -1.86
C MET A 42 -2.18 -2.66 -2.60
N VAL A 43 -2.25 -2.74 -3.93
CA VAL A 43 -1.23 -3.40 -4.75
C VAL A 43 0.11 -2.67 -4.64
N THR A 44 0.10 -1.33 -4.63
CA THR A 44 1.33 -0.54 -4.44
C THR A 44 1.96 -0.82 -3.07
N THR A 45 1.14 -0.94 -2.02
CA THR A 45 1.62 -1.25 -0.66
C THR A 45 2.25 -2.64 -0.61
N LEU A 46 1.60 -3.67 -1.16
CA LEU A 46 2.16 -5.03 -1.19
C LEU A 46 3.44 -5.11 -2.01
N GLY A 47 3.49 -4.41 -3.15
CA GLY A 47 4.65 -4.41 -4.04
C GLY A 47 5.87 -3.67 -3.47
N LEU A 48 5.66 -2.59 -2.73
CA LEU A 48 6.76 -1.68 -2.33
C LEU A 48 7.11 -1.72 -0.83
N ALA A 49 6.18 -2.09 0.05
CA ALA A 49 6.39 -2.01 1.50
C ALA A 49 6.72 -3.37 2.15
N GLY A 50 6.74 -4.48 1.39
CA GLY A 50 7.09 -5.80 1.92
C GLY A 50 6.13 -6.29 3.01
N PHE A 51 4.86 -5.91 2.91
CA PHE A 51 3.80 -6.38 3.79
C PHE A 51 3.41 -7.82 3.46
N ARG A 52 3.11 -8.60 4.49
CA ARG A 52 2.26 -9.78 4.29
C ARG A 52 0.83 -9.33 4.02
N ILE A 53 0.07 -10.11 3.24
CA ILE A 53 -1.34 -9.79 2.98
C ILE A 53 -2.14 -9.58 4.28
N SER A 54 -1.90 -10.39 5.31
CA SER A 54 -2.55 -10.26 6.62
C SER A 54 -2.17 -8.97 7.34
N GLU A 55 -0.90 -8.56 7.28
CA GLU A 55 -0.44 -7.30 7.88
C GLU A 55 -1.13 -6.09 7.22
N MET A 56 -1.39 -6.16 5.92
CA MET A 56 -2.07 -5.08 5.19
C MET A 56 -3.56 -5.05 5.53
N THR A 57 -4.25 -6.21 5.57
CA THR A 57 -5.68 -6.25 5.89
C THR A 57 -5.97 -5.85 7.35
N ASP A 58 -5.01 -6.05 8.25
CA ASP A 58 -5.13 -5.67 9.66
C ASP A 58 -4.55 -4.28 9.98
N LEU A 59 -3.98 -3.59 8.97
CA LEU A 59 -3.36 -2.29 9.15
C LEU A 59 -4.37 -1.26 9.66
N ARG A 60 -4.00 -0.54 10.72
CA ARG A 60 -4.83 0.48 11.36
C ARG A 60 -4.43 1.88 10.94
N VAL A 61 -5.37 2.82 10.95
CA VAL A 61 -5.10 4.24 10.64
C VAL A 61 -3.98 4.81 11.53
N GLY A 62 -3.96 4.47 12.82
CA GLY A 62 -2.92 4.93 13.76
C GLY A 62 -1.51 4.37 13.47
N GLN A 63 -1.41 3.35 12.62
CA GLN A 63 -0.15 2.74 12.21
C GLN A 63 0.43 3.36 10.93
N VAL A 64 -0.31 4.27 10.28
CA VAL A 64 0.12 4.93 9.03
C VAL A 64 0.47 6.38 9.31
N ASP A 65 1.77 6.70 9.33
CA ASP A 65 2.29 8.06 9.46
C ASP A 65 2.74 8.57 8.10
N LEU A 66 1.80 9.13 7.34
CA LEU A 66 2.08 9.74 6.03
C LEU A 66 2.93 11.01 6.13
N GLN A 67 2.94 11.68 7.28
CA GLN A 67 3.75 12.89 7.47
C GLN A 67 5.24 12.53 7.59
N ARG A 68 5.55 11.44 8.29
CA ARG A 68 6.92 10.92 8.47
C ARG A 68 7.30 9.83 7.46
N SER A 69 6.39 9.45 6.55
CA SER A 69 6.58 8.36 5.60
C SER A 69 6.97 7.04 6.29
N ARG A 70 6.17 6.61 7.27
CA ARG A 70 6.39 5.38 8.04
C ARG A 70 5.11 4.59 8.26
N PHE A 71 5.20 3.27 8.15
CA PHE A 71 4.26 2.35 8.76
C PHE A 71 4.83 1.84 10.09
N LYS A 72 3.96 1.65 11.08
CA LYS A 72 4.28 1.02 12.37
C LYS A 72 3.55 -0.31 12.49
N ILE A 73 4.22 -1.39 12.13
CA ILE A 73 3.67 -2.75 12.25
C ILE A 73 3.95 -3.21 13.68
N ALA A 74 2.95 -3.07 14.55
CA ALA A 74 3.08 -3.31 15.99
C ALA A 74 2.61 -4.71 16.43
N ASP A 75 1.83 -5.39 15.59
CA ASP A 75 1.29 -6.73 15.85
C ASP A 75 1.72 -7.68 14.72
N ALA A 76 2.43 -8.75 15.09
CA ALA A 76 2.89 -9.76 14.15
C ALA A 76 3.11 -11.11 14.84
N LYS A 77 2.98 -12.19 14.07
CA LYS A 77 3.17 -13.57 14.55
C LYS A 77 4.56 -13.83 15.17
N THR A 78 5.56 -13.05 14.78
CA THR A 78 6.96 -13.20 15.20
C THR A 78 7.50 -11.84 15.66
N GLU A 79 8.45 -11.84 16.58
CA GLU A 79 9.13 -10.62 17.05
C GLU A 79 9.75 -9.81 15.89
N ALA A 80 10.40 -10.46 14.93
CA ALA A 80 10.92 -9.83 13.72
C ALA A 80 9.84 -9.20 12.81
N GLY A 81 8.57 -9.53 13.04
CA GLY A 81 7.44 -8.95 12.31
C GLY A 81 7.02 -7.59 12.86
N VAL A 82 7.39 -7.27 14.10
CA VAL A 82 7.20 -5.93 14.70
C VAL A 82 8.29 -5.01 14.17
N ARG A 83 7.92 -4.05 13.32
CA ARG A 83 8.89 -3.21 12.59
C ARG A 83 8.29 -1.89 12.15
N GLU A 84 9.17 -0.92 11.91
CA GLU A 84 8.82 0.26 11.13
C GLU A 84 9.23 0.04 9.67
N VAL A 85 8.35 0.40 8.75
CA VAL A 85 8.61 0.31 7.30
C VAL A 85 8.60 1.72 6.71
N GLU A 86 9.64 2.05 5.95
CA GLU A 86 9.70 3.32 5.25
C GLU A 86 8.75 3.35 4.05
N ILE A 87 8.02 4.47 3.89
CA ILE A 87 7.12 4.69 2.77
C ILE A 87 7.90 5.43 1.68
N THR A 88 8.03 4.83 0.49
CA THR A 88 8.58 5.52 -0.67
C THR A 88 7.69 6.70 -1.07
N LEU A 89 8.25 7.74 -1.70
CA LEU A 89 7.43 8.90 -2.12
C LEU A 89 6.29 8.49 -3.05
N TYR A 90 6.54 7.55 -3.97
CA TYR A 90 5.53 6.99 -4.85
C TYR A 90 4.38 6.34 -4.07
N LEU A 91 4.69 5.44 -3.13
CA LEU A 91 3.67 4.81 -2.30
C LEU A 91 2.92 5.84 -1.45
N ARG A 92 3.60 6.86 -0.95
CA ARG A 92 2.96 7.92 -0.17
C ARG A 92 1.88 8.65 -0.96
N ASP A 93 2.13 8.95 -2.23
CA ASP A 93 1.18 9.65 -3.10
C ASP A 93 -0.05 8.78 -3.40
N GLU A 94 0.13 7.46 -3.54
CA GLU A 94 -0.97 6.49 -3.61
C GLU A 94 -1.84 6.49 -2.35
N LEU A 95 -1.20 6.40 -1.18
CA LEU A 95 -1.91 6.38 0.10
C LEU A 95 -2.61 7.71 0.38
N PHE A 96 -2.05 8.84 -0.06
CA PHE A 96 -2.72 10.13 0.01
C PHE A 96 -3.97 10.18 -0.87
N THR A 97 -3.86 9.70 -2.11
CA THR A 97 -5.00 9.61 -3.04
C THR A 97 -6.12 8.76 -2.42
N TYR A 98 -5.77 7.64 -1.82
CA TYR A 98 -6.69 6.81 -1.04
C TYR A 98 -7.33 7.54 0.14
N LEU A 99 -6.54 8.21 0.97
CA LEU A 99 -7.06 8.92 2.12
C LEU A 99 -8.01 10.06 1.72
N MET A 100 -7.72 10.78 0.63
CA MET A 100 -8.60 11.84 0.13
C MET A 100 -9.93 11.28 -0.37
N ASP A 101 -9.90 10.20 -1.13
CA ASP A 101 -11.08 9.51 -1.64
C ASP A 101 -11.93 8.93 -0.50
N ARG A 102 -11.29 8.30 0.51
CA ARG A 102 -11.94 7.82 1.73
C ARG A 102 -12.65 8.96 2.49
N ARG A 103 -11.98 10.11 2.64
CA ARG A 103 -12.57 11.31 3.27
C ARG A 103 -13.72 11.90 2.47
N ALA A 104 -13.61 11.96 1.14
CA ALA A 104 -14.67 12.46 0.27
C ALA A 104 -15.95 11.62 0.37
N ARG A 105 -15.83 10.32 0.67
CA ARG A 105 -16.95 9.42 0.97
C ARG A 105 -17.50 9.52 2.40
N GLY A 106 -16.91 10.35 3.26
CA GLY A 106 -17.32 10.46 4.66
C GLY A 106 -17.03 9.23 5.51
N LEU A 107 -16.08 8.38 5.09
CA LEU A 107 -15.70 7.20 5.85
C LEU A 107 -14.87 7.60 7.09
N PRO A 108 -15.12 6.99 8.26
CA PRO A 108 -14.41 7.32 9.48
C PRO A 108 -12.91 7.00 9.33
N VAL A 109 -12.06 7.81 9.98
CA VAL A 109 -10.60 7.60 10.03
C VAL A 109 -10.04 7.68 11.47
N PRO A 110 -10.70 7.10 12.51
CA PRO A 110 -10.11 7.09 13.84
C PRO A 110 -8.91 6.13 13.88
N PRO A 111 -7.94 6.33 14.78
CA PRO A 111 -6.71 5.54 14.81
C PRO A 111 -6.90 4.03 14.92
N SER A 112 -8.00 3.58 15.51
CA SER A 112 -8.35 2.16 15.70
C SER A 112 -9.04 1.52 14.51
N ASP A 113 -9.49 2.29 13.52
CA ASP A 113 -10.14 1.74 12.33
C ASP A 113 -9.11 1.15 11.37
N HIS A 114 -9.57 0.25 10.50
CA HIS A 114 -8.72 -0.25 9.42
C HIS A 114 -8.35 0.91 8.49
N PHE A 115 -7.09 0.95 8.07
CA PHE A 115 -6.60 1.97 7.15
C PHE A 115 -7.16 1.73 5.76
#